data_AF-A0A835FXU1-F1
#
_entry.id   AF-A0A835FXU1-F1
#
_cell.length_a   1.000
_cell.length_b   1.000
_cell.length_c   1.000
_cell.angle_alpha   90.00
_cell.angle_beta   90.00
_cell.angle_gamma   90.00
#
_symmetry.space_group_name_H-M   'P 1'
#
loop_
_entity.id
_entity.type
_entity.pdbx_description
1 polymer ?
#
loop_
_entity_poly.entity_id
_entity_poly.type
_entity_poly.pdbx_seq_one_letter_code
_entity_poly.pdbx_strand_id
1 'polypeptide(L)'
;MSFSIVCCRARIVKKQSLTPTYKLSFVNNLSDQIFTKREIRAADGAPIKITITGGDSNWQFSSSARLHSARAKIVVLDGDFNADNHEVWTSEEFCNHIVRPRDKIGVVLAGDLELKLKNGEAYLENATFVDNSRFTRSGKFRLGVMLIDNLGERVQEGISEPFSVKDRRGEEFQKREIPRLDDEVWRLQKIAKNGVYHVELKRNGIHTVEHFLKLYYKDEKALRNILRNAPQLVWTTIVDHAKKCDPGRALYSHFLKDKDIRLYFSSVGQIVGATIANQYHAFNDGYLAQNKSLLEQWSKDAYECMTNQPDYEMYNSEPRPIDCSTFQGFTTCGSKSTEPTGKKM
;
A
#
# COMPACT_ATOMS: atom_id res chain seq x y z
N MET A 1 -33.50 9.19 -24.77
CA MET A 1 -33.02 8.11 -25.66
C MET A 1 -32.69 6.92 -24.79
N SER A 2 -33.59 5.94 -24.75
CA SER A 2 -33.49 4.77 -23.88
C SER A 2 -32.60 3.73 -24.58
N PHE A 3 -31.39 3.51 -24.06
CA PHE A 3 -30.57 2.38 -24.49
C PHE A 3 -31.18 1.10 -23.90
N SER A 4 -31.88 0.34 -24.74
CA SER A 4 -32.38 -0.98 -24.42
C SER A 4 -31.21 -1.90 -24.09
N ILE A 5 -31.24 -2.47 -22.88
CA ILE A 5 -30.44 -3.63 -22.51
C ILE A 5 -30.84 -4.75 -23.48
N VAL A 6 -29.95 -5.12 -24.40
CA VAL A 6 -30.08 -6.36 -25.16
C VAL A 6 -29.85 -7.50 -24.18
N CYS A 7 -30.94 -7.95 -23.56
CA CYS A 7 -31.02 -9.22 -22.87
C CYS A 7 -30.67 -10.29 -23.91
N CYS A 8 -29.66 -11.13 -23.64
CA CYS A 8 -29.26 -12.25 -24.48
C CYS A 8 -30.41 -13.27 -24.62
N ARG A 9 -31.40 -12.98 -25.47
CA ARG A 9 -32.35 -14.00 -25.96
C ARG A 9 -31.82 -14.52 -27.29
N ALA A 10 -30.92 -15.49 -27.20
CA ALA A 10 -30.63 -16.36 -28.33
C ALA A 10 -31.88 -17.23 -28.59
N ARG A 11 -32.34 -17.26 -29.85
CA ARG A 11 -33.36 -18.22 -30.32
C ARG A 11 -32.84 -19.64 -30.07
N ILE A 12 -33.69 -20.50 -29.54
CA ILE A 12 -33.44 -21.94 -29.36
C ILE A 12 -33.19 -22.55 -30.75
N VAL A 13 -31.92 -22.73 -31.08
CA VAL A 13 -31.44 -23.75 -32.02
C VAL A 13 -30.56 -24.64 -31.16
N LYS A 14 -30.85 -25.95 -31.12
CA LYS A 14 -29.98 -26.95 -30.48
C LYS A 14 -28.57 -26.79 -31.05
N LYS A 15 -27.70 -26.01 -30.39
CA LYS A 15 -26.27 -25.95 -30.71
C LYS A 15 -25.66 -27.20 -30.13
N GLN A 16 -25.19 -28.10 -31.01
CA GLN A 16 -24.24 -29.14 -30.62
C GLN A 16 -23.12 -28.47 -29.82
N SER A 17 -22.81 -29.00 -28.64
CA SER A 17 -21.73 -28.51 -27.78
C SER A 17 -20.39 -28.82 -28.45
N LEU A 18 -20.00 -27.97 -29.40
CA LEU A 18 -18.66 -28.00 -29.98
C LEU A 18 -17.67 -27.71 -28.85
N THR A 19 -16.69 -28.60 -28.67
CA THR A 19 -15.57 -28.33 -27.76
C THR A 19 -14.84 -27.07 -28.24
N PRO A 20 -14.49 -26.13 -27.35
CA PRO A 20 -13.80 -24.92 -27.76
C PRO A 20 -12.42 -25.26 -28.31
N THR A 21 -12.13 -24.85 -29.55
CA THR A 21 -10.80 -25.02 -30.17
C THR A 21 -9.90 -23.80 -29.92
N TYR A 22 -10.51 -22.68 -29.53
CA TYR A 22 -9.84 -21.43 -29.22
C TYR A 22 -10.24 -20.92 -27.84
N LYS A 23 -9.38 -20.14 -27.20
CA LYS A 23 -9.63 -19.52 -25.90
C LYS A 23 -9.14 -18.09 -25.87
N LEU A 24 -9.96 -17.20 -25.31
CA LEU A 24 -9.53 -15.86 -24.91
C LEU A 24 -8.86 -15.92 -23.53
N SER A 25 -7.78 -15.17 -23.35
CA SER A 25 -7.04 -15.14 -22.09
C SER A 25 -6.59 -13.74 -21.74
N PHE A 26 -6.61 -13.41 -20.45
CA PHE A 26 -5.89 -12.25 -19.92
C PHE A 26 -4.43 -12.66 -19.70
N VAL A 27 -3.49 -11.91 -20.26
CA VAL A 27 -2.05 -12.26 -20.23
C VAL A 27 -1.39 -11.76 -18.96
N ASN A 28 -1.74 -10.55 -18.52
CA ASN A 28 -1.21 -9.91 -17.33
C ASN A 28 -2.25 -9.87 -16.22
N ASN A 29 -1.77 -9.96 -14.97
CA ASN A 29 -2.62 -10.04 -13.80
C ASN A 29 -3.07 -8.66 -13.33
N LEU A 30 -4.32 -8.57 -12.89
CA LEU A 30 -4.83 -7.42 -12.16
C LEU A 30 -4.31 -7.42 -10.72
N SER A 31 -4.28 -6.25 -10.09
CA SER A 31 -4.08 -6.18 -8.64
C SER A 31 -5.26 -6.80 -7.88
N ASP A 32 -4.99 -7.43 -6.73
CA ASP A 32 -6.02 -7.98 -5.84
C ASP A 32 -7.06 -6.94 -5.37
N GLN A 33 -6.71 -5.66 -5.45
CA GLN A 33 -7.53 -4.53 -5.06
C GLN A 33 -7.47 -3.42 -6.09
N ILE A 34 -8.64 -2.99 -6.56
CA ILE A 34 -8.83 -1.87 -7.49
C ILE A 34 -9.82 -0.90 -6.86
N PHE A 35 -9.76 0.37 -7.23
CA PHE A 35 -10.72 1.40 -6.79
C PHE A 35 -11.67 1.80 -7.91
N THR A 36 -12.92 2.12 -7.56
CA THR A 36 -13.87 2.70 -8.52
C THR A 36 -13.32 3.99 -9.12
N LYS A 37 -13.75 4.34 -10.33
CA LYS A 37 -13.32 5.57 -11.05
C LYS A 37 -11.79 5.69 -11.24
N ARG A 38 -11.03 4.61 -11.06
CA ARG A 38 -9.66 4.45 -11.53
C ARG A 38 -9.67 3.65 -12.82
N GLU A 39 -8.77 4.00 -13.73
CA GLU A 39 -8.52 3.21 -14.92
C GLU A 39 -8.03 1.81 -14.52
N ILE A 40 -8.60 0.80 -15.14
CA ILE A 40 -8.22 -0.59 -14.93
C ILE A 40 -6.90 -0.84 -15.63
N ARG A 41 -5.89 -1.25 -14.85
CA ARG A 41 -4.54 -1.57 -15.31
C ARG A 41 -4.08 -2.88 -14.69
N ALA A 42 -3.07 -3.47 -15.28
CA ALA A 42 -2.35 -4.59 -14.69
C ALA A 42 -1.62 -4.16 -13.42
N ALA A 43 -1.22 -5.13 -12.60
CA ALA A 43 -0.54 -4.88 -11.33
C ALA A 43 0.80 -4.12 -11.49
N ASP A 44 1.45 -4.22 -12.65
CA ASP A 44 2.66 -3.49 -13.03
C ASP A 44 2.38 -2.10 -13.62
N GLY A 45 1.11 -1.71 -13.77
CA GLY A 45 0.66 -0.44 -14.35
C GLY A 45 0.50 -0.46 -15.88
N ALA A 46 0.81 -1.56 -16.56
CA ALA A 46 0.59 -1.70 -17.99
C ALA A 46 -0.91 -1.85 -18.35
N PRO A 47 -1.30 -1.57 -19.61
CA PRO A 47 -2.65 -1.90 -20.09
C PRO A 47 -2.93 -3.40 -20.00
N ILE A 48 -4.18 -3.78 -19.72
CA ILE A 48 -4.55 -5.20 -19.65
C ILE A 48 -4.53 -5.79 -21.06
N LYS A 49 -3.73 -6.83 -21.27
CA LYS A 49 -3.57 -7.51 -22.56
C LYS A 49 -4.48 -8.74 -22.62
N ILE A 50 -5.25 -8.84 -23.69
CA ILE A 50 -6.08 -9.99 -24.05
C ILE A 50 -5.51 -10.65 -25.30
N THR A 51 -5.44 -11.97 -25.31
CA THR A 51 -5.05 -12.75 -26.48
C THR A 51 -6.08 -13.83 -26.79
N ILE A 52 -6.16 -14.22 -28.05
CA ILE A 52 -6.82 -15.46 -28.46
C ILE A 52 -5.75 -16.49 -28.82
N THR A 53 -5.86 -17.70 -28.26
CA THR A 53 -4.97 -18.83 -28.57
C THR A 53 -5.78 -19.99 -29.12
N GLY A 54 -5.22 -20.70 -30.10
CA GLY A 54 -5.78 -21.93 -30.66
C GLY A 54 -5.09 -23.18 -30.08
N GLY A 55 -5.80 -24.30 -30.07
CA GLY A 55 -5.38 -25.55 -29.43
C GLY A 55 -4.27 -26.34 -30.13
N ASP A 56 -3.97 -26.14 -31.43
CA ASP A 56 -2.93 -26.89 -32.14
C ASP A 56 -2.29 -26.11 -33.31
N SER A 57 -1.02 -26.42 -33.59
CA SER A 57 -0.09 -25.72 -34.51
C SER A 57 -0.34 -25.95 -36.01
N ASN A 58 -1.32 -26.76 -36.37
CA ASN A 58 -1.60 -27.14 -37.75
C ASN A 58 -3.10 -26.95 -37.95
N TRP A 59 -3.59 -25.86 -38.57
CA TRP A 59 -4.85 -25.82 -39.35
C TRP A 59 -5.31 -24.40 -39.79
N GLN A 60 -5.88 -24.39 -41.00
CA GLN A 60 -6.63 -23.36 -41.76
C GLN A 60 -6.34 -21.87 -41.49
N PHE A 61 -5.48 -21.29 -42.33
CA PHE A 61 -5.17 -19.86 -42.43
C PHE A 61 -6.39 -18.91 -42.51
N SER A 62 -7.55 -19.37 -42.98
CA SER A 62 -8.70 -18.47 -43.19
C SER A 62 -9.60 -18.29 -41.96
N SER A 63 -9.76 -19.30 -41.10
CA SER A 63 -10.53 -19.18 -39.84
C SER A 63 -9.72 -18.43 -38.78
N SER A 64 -8.40 -18.70 -38.70
CA SER A 64 -7.48 -17.97 -37.82
C SER A 64 -7.46 -16.46 -38.14
N ALA A 65 -7.43 -16.08 -39.43
CA ALA A 65 -7.41 -14.68 -39.84
C ALA A 65 -8.64 -13.87 -39.37
N ARG A 66 -9.85 -14.46 -39.45
CA ARG A 66 -11.08 -13.80 -38.97
C ARG A 66 -11.08 -13.65 -37.45
N LEU A 67 -10.71 -14.71 -36.74
CA LEU A 67 -10.62 -14.70 -35.28
C LEU A 67 -9.59 -13.69 -34.77
N HIS A 68 -8.47 -13.52 -35.47
CA HIS A 68 -7.41 -12.58 -35.11
C HIS A 68 -7.82 -11.11 -35.27
N SER A 69 -8.96 -10.84 -35.94
CA SER A 69 -9.52 -9.50 -36.14
C SER A 69 -10.91 -9.31 -35.53
N ALA A 70 -11.38 -10.31 -34.76
CA ALA A 70 -12.73 -10.34 -34.20
C ALA A 70 -12.93 -9.29 -33.12
N ARG A 71 -14.19 -8.88 -32.92
CA ARG A 71 -14.60 -8.02 -31.83
C ARG A 71 -14.87 -8.85 -30.58
N ALA A 72 -14.35 -8.38 -29.46
CA ALA A 72 -14.56 -8.93 -28.13
C ALA A 72 -15.20 -7.88 -27.21
N LYS A 73 -15.89 -8.34 -26.17
CA LYS A 73 -16.50 -7.51 -25.16
C LYS A 73 -15.98 -7.88 -23.78
N ILE A 74 -15.62 -6.85 -23.01
CA ILE A 74 -15.33 -6.99 -21.59
C ILE A 74 -16.63 -6.93 -20.80
N VAL A 75 -16.76 -7.86 -19.85
CA VAL A 75 -17.87 -7.96 -18.90
C VAL A 75 -17.33 -8.14 -17.49
N VAL A 76 -18.20 -7.94 -16.49
CA VAL A 76 -17.88 -8.22 -15.10
C VAL A 76 -18.62 -9.46 -14.67
N LEU A 77 -17.91 -10.42 -14.09
CA LEU A 77 -18.46 -11.67 -13.56
C LEU A 77 -18.44 -11.65 -12.03
N ASP A 78 -19.32 -12.44 -11.41
CA ASP A 78 -19.22 -12.69 -9.97
C ASP A 78 -17.84 -13.29 -9.66
N GLY A 79 -17.21 -12.86 -8.57
CA GLY A 79 -15.90 -13.35 -8.14
C GLY A 79 -15.84 -14.87 -7.93
N ASP A 80 -16.98 -15.48 -7.63
CA ASP A 80 -17.10 -16.93 -7.43
C ASP A 80 -17.23 -17.73 -8.73
N PHE A 81 -17.38 -17.08 -9.89
CA PHE A 81 -17.46 -17.80 -11.15
C PHE A 81 -16.20 -18.63 -11.39
N ASN A 82 -16.41 -19.91 -11.71
CA ASN A 82 -15.36 -20.91 -11.89
C ASN A 82 -14.43 -21.09 -10.67
N ALA A 83 -14.95 -20.97 -9.44
CA ALA A 83 -14.17 -21.22 -8.22
C ALA A 83 -13.58 -22.64 -8.14
N ASP A 84 -14.23 -23.63 -8.77
CA ASP A 84 -13.79 -25.02 -8.82
C ASP A 84 -12.78 -25.30 -9.95
N ASN A 85 -12.31 -24.27 -10.67
CA ASN A 85 -11.31 -24.34 -11.73
C ASN A 85 -11.64 -25.35 -12.85
N HIS A 86 -12.88 -25.35 -13.33
CA HIS A 86 -13.24 -26.11 -14.52
C HIS A 86 -12.48 -25.57 -15.74
N GLU A 87 -12.01 -26.49 -16.59
CA GLU A 87 -11.27 -26.15 -17.82
C GLU A 87 -12.17 -25.53 -18.89
N VAL A 88 -13.44 -25.95 -18.93
CA VAL A 88 -14.43 -25.56 -19.95
C VAL A 88 -15.76 -25.26 -19.29
N TRP A 89 -16.46 -24.26 -19.81
CA TRP A 89 -17.85 -23.92 -19.46
C TRP A 89 -18.64 -23.52 -20.71
N THR A 90 -19.96 -23.56 -20.62
CA THR A 90 -20.85 -23.13 -21.70
C THR A 90 -20.97 -21.60 -21.75
N SER A 91 -21.27 -21.04 -22.93
CA SER A 91 -21.54 -19.60 -23.04
C SER A 91 -22.74 -19.15 -22.20
N GLU A 92 -23.71 -20.04 -21.99
CA GLU A 92 -24.87 -19.77 -21.12
C GLU A 92 -24.45 -19.65 -19.65
N GLU A 93 -23.66 -20.60 -19.15
CA GLU A 93 -23.07 -20.53 -17.81
C GLU A 93 -22.29 -19.22 -17.62
N PHE A 94 -21.41 -18.87 -18.57
CA PHE A 94 -20.69 -17.61 -18.52
C PHE A 94 -21.61 -16.39 -18.47
N CYS A 95 -22.61 -16.33 -19.37
CA CYS A 95 -23.54 -15.20 -19.44
C CYS A 95 -24.40 -15.06 -18.17
N ASN A 96 -24.78 -16.18 -17.56
CA ASN A 96 -25.58 -16.19 -16.34
C ASN A 96 -24.83 -15.63 -15.12
N HIS A 97 -23.49 -15.63 -15.16
CA HIS A 97 -22.64 -15.08 -14.08
C HIS A 97 -22.20 -13.63 -14.31
N ILE A 98 -22.66 -13.00 -15.40
CA ILE A 98 -22.41 -11.57 -15.62
C ILE A 98 -23.17 -10.76 -14.56
N VAL A 99 -22.42 -9.96 -13.81
CA VAL A 99 -22.93 -9.14 -12.72
C VAL A 99 -23.89 -8.08 -13.27
N ARG A 100 -25.09 -8.05 -12.69
CA ARG A 100 -26.06 -6.99 -12.97
C ARG A 100 -25.80 -5.80 -12.05
N PRO A 101 -25.96 -4.56 -12.57
CA PRO A 101 -25.90 -3.37 -11.73
C PRO A 101 -26.96 -3.40 -10.62
N ARG A 102 -26.64 -2.80 -9.47
CA ARG A 102 -27.60 -2.63 -8.37
C ARG A 102 -28.64 -1.57 -8.71
N ASP A 103 -29.77 -1.60 -7.99
CA ASP A 103 -30.77 -0.54 -8.05
C ASP A 103 -30.11 0.84 -7.87
N LYS A 104 -30.46 1.79 -8.74
CA LYS A 104 -29.90 3.16 -8.84
C LYS A 104 -28.47 3.27 -9.39
N ILE A 105 -27.83 2.16 -9.76
CA ILE A 105 -26.53 2.15 -10.44
C ILE A 105 -26.76 1.67 -11.86
N GLY A 106 -26.44 2.50 -12.85
CA GLY A 106 -26.76 2.21 -14.26
C GLY A 106 -25.88 1.12 -14.88
N VAL A 107 -24.60 1.05 -14.49
CA VAL A 107 -23.62 0.09 -15.00
C VAL A 107 -22.60 -0.25 -13.90
N VAL A 108 -22.03 -1.46 -13.92
CA VAL A 108 -20.93 -1.86 -13.02
C VAL A 108 -19.57 -1.38 -13.56
N LEU A 109 -19.43 -1.41 -14.88
CA LEU A 109 -18.22 -1.08 -15.63
C LEU A 109 -18.56 -0.06 -16.72
N ALA A 110 -17.73 0.96 -16.89
CA ALA A 110 -17.90 2.02 -17.89
C ALA A 110 -16.60 2.23 -18.68
N GLY A 111 -16.73 2.80 -19.88
CA GLY A 111 -15.60 3.06 -20.79
C GLY A 111 -15.68 2.26 -22.09
N ASP A 112 -14.52 2.08 -22.72
CA ASP A 112 -14.38 1.38 -24.00
C ASP A 112 -14.31 -0.14 -23.78
N LEU A 113 -15.49 -0.77 -23.64
CA LEU A 113 -15.60 -2.20 -23.29
C LEU A 113 -15.65 -3.14 -24.49
N GLU A 114 -15.75 -2.60 -25.70
CA GLU A 114 -15.69 -3.38 -26.93
C GLU A 114 -14.33 -3.20 -27.58
N LEU A 115 -13.62 -4.31 -27.71
CA LEU A 115 -12.25 -4.37 -28.21
C LEU A 115 -12.24 -5.01 -29.59
N LYS A 116 -11.33 -4.56 -30.46
CA LYS A 116 -11.06 -5.23 -31.72
C LYS A 116 -9.69 -5.90 -31.63
N LEU A 117 -9.64 -7.20 -31.82
CA LEU A 117 -8.38 -7.94 -31.90
C LEU A 117 -7.59 -7.46 -33.12
N LYS A 118 -6.27 -7.35 -32.96
CA LYS A 118 -5.30 -7.08 -34.01
C LYS A 118 -4.25 -8.16 -33.92
N ASN A 119 -4.16 -9.01 -34.95
CA ASN A 119 -3.29 -10.18 -34.96
C ASN A 119 -3.51 -11.11 -33.74
N GLY A 120 -4.76 -11.20 -33.27
CA GLY A 120 -5.13 -12.03 -32.12
C GLY A 120 -4.90 -11.39 -30.76
N GLU A 121 -4.51 -10.12 -30.70
CA GLU A 121 -4.27 -9.40 -29.45
C GLU A 121 -5.14 -8.15 -29.34
N ALA A 122 -5.56 -7.80 -28.12
CA ALA A 122 -6.18 -6.51 -27.82
C ALA A 122 -5.72 -6.01 -26.46
N TYR A 123 -5.88 -4.71 -26.25
CA TYR A 123 -5.56 -4.04 -25.00
C TYR A 123 -6.82 -3.35 -24.50
N LEU A 124 -7.13 -3.54 -23.22
CA LEU A 124 -8.19 -2.80 -22.56
C LEU A 124 -7.63 -1.46 -22.09
N GLU A 125 -8.23 -0.38 -22.61
CA GLU A 125 -7.91 1.00 -22.27
C GLU A 125 -9.19 1.72 -21.86
N ASN A 126 -9.07 2.81 -21.08
CA ASN A 126 -10.20 3.68 -20.72
C ASN A 126 -11.38 2.98 -20.00
N ALA A 127 -11.17 1.83 -19.36
CA ALA A 127 -12.21 1.14 -18.60
C ALA A 127 -12.11 1.46 -17.11
N THR A 128 -13.25 1.71 -16.46
CA THR A 128 -13.32 2.02 -15.02
C THR A 128 -14.51 1.34 -14.36
N PHE A 129 -14.33 0.90 -13.11
CA PHE A 129 -15.44 0.43 -12.30
C PHE A 129 -16.26 1.61 -11.76
N VAL A 130 -17.58 1.54 -11.93
CA VAL A 130 -18.52 2.52 -11.38
C VAL A 130 -18.99 2.09 -9.99
N ASP A 131 -19.13 0.79 -9.77
CA ASP A 131 -19.57 0.22 -8.50
C ASP A 131 -18.48 -0.64 -7.83
N ASN A 132 -18.58 -0.81 -6.51
CA ASN A 132 -17.69 -1.64 -5.71
C ASN A 132 -18.18 -3.10 -5.67
N SER A 133 -17.29 -4.06 -5.40
CA SER A 133 -17.63 -5.49 -5.41
C SER A 133 -18.28 -5.99 -4.12
N ARG A 134 -18.42 -5.17 -3.08
CA ARG A 134 -18.85 -5.62 -1.74
C ARG A 134 -20.26 -6.22 -1.73
N PHE A 135 -21.08 -5.89 -2.71
CA PHE A 135 -22.47 -6.38 -2.78
C PHE A 135 -22.59 -7.80 -3.36
N THR A 136 -21.54 -8.34 -3.98
CA THR A 136 -21.53 -9.74 -4.41
C THR A 136 -21.29 -10.65 -3.22
N ARG A 137 -21.64 -11.94 -3.36
CA ARG A 137 -21.50 -12.92 -2.29
C ARG A 137 -20.06 -13.07 -1.81
N SER A 138 -19.11 -13.12 -2.74
CA SER A 138 -17.67 -13.18 -2.46
C SER A 138 -17.06 -11.84 -2.04
N GLY A 139 -17.77 -10.73 -2.23
CA GLY A 139 -17.20 -9.40 -2.15
C GLY A 139 -16.16 -9.12 -3.25
N LYS A 140 -16.08 -9.95 -4.29
CA LYS A 140 -15.12 -9.87 -5.39
C LYS A 140 -15.82 -9.88 -6.76
N PHE A 141 -15.08 -9.42 -7.76
CA PHE A 141 -15.41 -9.53 -9.17
C PHE A 141 -14.32 -10.32 -9.92
N ARG A 142 -14.65 -10.79 -11.11
CA ARG A 142 -13.69 -11.14 -12.17
C ARG A 142 -13.96 -10.29 -13.40
N LEU A 143 -12.93 -10.00 -14.19
CA LEU A 143 -13.13 -9.57 -15.58
C LEU A 143 -13.39 -10.80 -16.44
N GLY A 144 -14.40 -10.71 -17.28
CA GLY A 144 -14.68 -11.67 -18.33
C GLY A 144 -14.45 -11.03 -19.70
N VAL A 145 -14.03 -11.83 -20.68
CA VAL A 145 -13.95 -11.41 -22.08
C VAL A 145 -14.59 -12.46 -22.99
N MET A 146 -15.48 -12.02 -23.88
CA MET A 146 -16.21 -12.89 -24.80
C MET A 146 -16.24 -12.29 -26.20
N LEU A 147 -16.32 -13.12 -27.24
CA LEU A 147 -16.50 -12.61 -28.60
C LEU A 147 -17.92 -12.04 -28.80
N ILE A 148 -17.99 -10.93 -29.54
CA ILE A 148 -19.25 -10.37 -30.05
C ILE A 148 -19.59 -11.02 -31.38
N ASP A 149 -18.59 -11.22 -32.23
CA ASP A 149 -18.79 -11.74 -33.58
C ASP A 149 -19.14 -13.23 -33.54
N ASN A 150 -20.26 -13.60 -34.17
CA ASN A 150 -20.66 -14.99 -34.32
C ASN A 150 -20.01 -15.56 -35.60
N LEU A 151 -18.78 -16.05 -35.46
CA LEU A 151 -17.97 -16.55 -36.58
C LEU A 151 -18.23 -18.04 -36.91
N GLY A 152 -19.13 -18.69 -36.17
CA GLY A 152 -19.46 -20.11 -36.34
C GLY A 152 -18.51 -21.05 -35.57
N GLU A 153 -17.33 -20.59 -35.18
CA GLU A 153 -16.41 -21.33 -34.30
C GLU A 153 -16.75 -21.11 -32.81
N ARG A 154 -16.60 -22.15 -31.97
CA ARG A 154 -16.70 -22.02 -30.50
C ARG A 154 -15.35 -21.56 -29.95
N VAL A 155 -15.35 -20.36 -29.37
CA VAL A 155 -14.20 -19.78 -28.65
C VAL A 155 -14.54 -19.70 -27.18
N GLN A 156 -13.73 -20.32 -26.31
CA GLN A 156 -13.88 -20.26 -24.86
C GLN A 156 -13.65 -18.83 -24.37
N GLU A 157 -14.54 -18.33 -23.53
CA GLU A 157 -14.41 -17.02 -22.90
C GLU A 157 -13.19 -16.96 -21.97
N GLY A 158 -12.61 -15.79 -21.81
CA GLY A 158 -11.50 -15.56 -20.87
C GLY A 158 -12.01 -15.02 -19.54
N ILE A 159 -11.38 -15.43 -18.44
CA ILE A 159 -11.64 -14.87 -17.10
C ILE A 159 -10.33 -14.48 -16.43
N SER A 160 -10.36 -13.42 -15.63
CA SER A 160 -9.26 -13.04 -14.75
C SER A 160 -9.33 -13.80 -13.41
N GLU A 161 -8.26 -13.69 -12.63
CA GLU A 161 -8.31 -13.96 -11.19
C GLU A 161 -9.32 -13.03 -10.47
N PRO A 162 -9.87 -13.45 -9.33
CA PRO A 162 -10.88 -12.67 -8.61
C PRO A 162 -10.24 -11.57 -7.76
N PHE A 163 -10.71 -10.33 -7.90
CA PHE A 163 -10.19 -9.17 -7.19
C PHE A 163 -11.31 -8.36 -6.51
N SER A 164 -10.94 -7.55 -5.53
CA SER A 164 -11.86 -6.65 -4.83
C SER A 164 -11.87 -5.27 -5.49
N VAL A 165 -13.06 -4.75 -5.79
CA VAL A 165 -13.23 -3.36 -6.19
C VAL A 165 -13.75 -2.57 -5.00
N LYS A 166 -12.98 -1.59 -4.54
CA LYS A 166 -13.33 -0.71 -3.42
C LYS A 166 -13.81 0.65 -3.91
N ASP A 167 -14.62 1.31 -3.11
CA ASP A 167 -15.05 2.67 -3.40
C ASP A 167 -13.84 3.63 -3.35
N ARG A 168 -13.69 4.47 -4.38
CA ARG A 168 -12.59 5.46 -4.48
C ARG A 168 -12.42 6.33 -3.24
N ARG A 169 -13.51 6.64 -2.53
CA ARG A 169 -13.44 7.42 -1.30
C ARG A 169 -12.48 6.79 -0.30
N GLY A 170 -12.45 5.46 -0.22
CA GLY A 170 -11.57 4.71 0.68
C GLY A 170 -10.09 4.75 0.30
N GLU A 171 -9.75 5.09 -0.94
CA GLU A 171 -8.37 5.18 -1.43
C GLU A 171 -7.59 6.24 -0.66
N GLU A 172 -8.19 7.43 -0.50
CA GLU A 172 -7.53 8.55 0.18
C GLU A 172 -7.30 8.25 1.67
N PHE A 173 -8.14 7.42 2.31
CA PHE A 173 -8.08 7.13 3.75
C PHE A 173 -7.29 5.87 4.13
N GLN A 174 -6.60 5.24 3.18
CA GLN A 174 -5.82 4.03 3.46
C GLN A 174 -4.75 4.27 4.52
N LYS A 175 -4.65 3.34 5.47
CA LYS A 175 -3.57 3.32 6.46
C LYS A 175 -2.63 2.19 6.09
N ARG A 176 -1.35 2.52 5.99
CA ARG A 176 -0.29 1.52 5.80
C ARG A 176 -0.23 0.64 7.04
N GLU A 177 0.19 -0.61 6.88
CA GLU A 177 0.50 -1.47 8.02
C GLU A 177 1.75 -1.00 8.79
N ILE A 178 2.73 -0.51 8.03
CA ILE A 178 3.94 0.15 8.53
C ILE A 178 3.85 1.63 8.11
N PRO A 179 3.59 2.55 9.05
CA PRO A 179 3.56 3.98 8.75
C PRO A 179 4.97 4.51 8.46
N ARG A 180 5.05 5.66 7.82
CA ARG A 180 6.28 6.44 7.62
C ARG A 180 6.33 7.64 8.55
N LEU A 181 7.53 8.16 8.80
CA LEU A 181 7.73 9.34 9.66
C LEU A 181 6.99 10.58 9.15
N ASP A 182 6.97 10.78 7.83
CA ASP A 182 6.34 11.90 7.13
C ASP A 182 4.82 11.72 6.92
N ASP A 183 4.26 10.55 7.22
CA ASP A 183 2.81 10.36 7.16
C ASP A 183 2.12 11.33 8.14
N GLU A 184 1.00 11.93 7.72
CA GLU A 184 0.14 12.68 8.64
C GLU A 184 -0.32 11.80 9.80
N VAL A 185 -0.42 12.35 11.00
CA VAL A 185 -0.70 11.59 12.23
C VAL A 185 -2.01 10.78 12.18
N TRP A 186 -3.00 11.23 11.39
CA TRP A 186 -4.25 10.49 11.21
C TRP A 186 -4.10 9.18 10.42
N ARG A 187 -2.96 8.96 9.75
CA ARG A 187 -2.61 7.67 9.14
C ARG A 187 -2.35 6.58 10.18
N LEU A 188 -2.12 6.94 11.45
CA LEU A 188 -2.03 5.95 12.53
C LEU A 188 -3.38 5.27 12.79
N GLN A 189 -3.37 3.99 13.15
CA GLN A 189 -4.58 3.24 13.48
C GLN A 189 -5.41 3.95 14.55
N LYS A 190 -6.74 3.79 14.50
CA LYS A 190 -7.71 4.42 15.41
C LYS A 190 -7.80 5.96 15.41
N ILE A 191 -6.97 6.67 14.63
CA ILE A 191 -7.09 8.13 14.46
C ILE A 191 -7.85 8.45 13.17
N ALA A 192 -9.10 8.92 13.23
CA ALA A 192 -9.83 9.29 12.02
C ALA A 192 -9.34 10.64 11.45
N LYS A 193 -9.25 10.78 10.11
CA LYS A 193 -9.03 12.09 9.47
C LYS A 193 -10.16 13.03 9.91
N ASN A 194 -9.78 14.26 10.29
CA ASN A 194 -10.65 15.26 10.92
C ASN A 194 -11.45 14.78 12.16
N GLY A 195 -11.10 13.65 12.76
CA GLY A 195 -11.73 13.16 13.99
C GLY A 195 -11.17 13.81 15.26
N VAL A 196 -11.80 13.52 16.41
CA VAL A 196 -11.48 14.13 17.71
C VAL A 196 -9.97 14.06 18.04
N TYR A 197 -9.35 12.87 17.94
CA TYR A 197 -7.93 12.70 18.24
C TYR A 197 -7.02 13.45 17.26
N HIS A 198 -7.37 13.47 15.96
CA HIS A 198 -6.56 14.16 14.96
C HIS A 198 -6.58 15.68 15.16
N VAL A 199 -7.76 16.23 15.45
CA VAL A 199 -7.92 17.66 15.76
C VAL A 199 -7.13 18.02 17.01
N GLU A 200 -7.23 17.22 18.06
CA GLU A 200 -6.55 17.47 19.33
C GLU A 200 -5.01 17.39 19.21
N LEU A 201 -4.50 16.40 18.47
CA LEU A 201 -3.07 16.27 18.17
C LEU A 201 -2.55 17.47 17.36
N LYS A 202 -3.28 17.88 16.31
CA LYS A 202 -2.91 19.04 15.50
C LYS A 202 -2.90 20.34 16.30
N ARG A 203 -3.84 20.53 17.23
CA ARG A 203 -3.87 21.70 18.14
C ARG A 203 -2.64 21.78 19.04
N ASN A 204 -2.03 20.64 19.35
CA ASN A 204 -0.79 20.53 20.15
C ASN A 204 0.48 20.42 19.27
N GLY A 205 0.41 20.78 17.99
CA GLY A 205 1.57 20.78 17.08
C GLY A 205 2.00 19.40 16.54
N ILE A 206 1.21 18.36 16.78
CA ILE A 206 1.51 16.99 16.35
C ILE A 206 0.82 16.74 15.01
N HIS A 207 1.57 16.96 13.92
CA HIS A 207 1.07 16.87 12.56
C HIS A 207 1.42 15.55 11.87
N THR A 208 2.59 14.97 12.18
CA THR A 208 3.14 13.78 11.54
C THR A 208 3.36 12.64 12.54
N VAL A 209 3.61 11.43 12.03
CA VAL A 209 4.02 10.28 12.85
C VAL A 209 5.36 10.56 13.55
N GLU A 210 6.29 11.27 12.91
CA GLU A 210 7.53 11.72 13.54
C GLU A 210 7.29 12.60 14.77
N HIS A 211 6.43 13.64 14.65
CA HIS A 211 6.09 14.50 15.79
C HIS A 211 5.47 13.70 16.94
N PHE A 212 4.61 12.73 16.59
CA PHE A 212 3.96 11.86 17.56
C PHE A 212 4.99 11.01 18.32
N LEU A 213 5.93 10.37 17.61
CA LEU A 213 6.98 9.54 18.21
C LEU A 213 7.97 10.37 19.03
N LYS A 214 8.37 11.55 18.55
CA LYS A 214 9.24 12.48 19.30
C LYS A 214 8.63 12.84 20.65
N LEU A 215 7.35 13.22 20.69
CA LEU A 215 6.69 13.51 21.96
C LEU A 215 6.50 12.24 22.81
N TYR A 216 6.20 11.09 22.19
CA TYR A 216 6.05 9.83 22.91
C TYR A 216 7.34 9.45 23.68
N TYR A 217 8.50 9.48 23.01
CA TYR A 217 9.77 9.13 23.65
C TYR A 217 10.27 10.21 24.60
N LYS A 218 9.98 11.49 24.33
CA LYS A 218 10.33 12.62 25.20
C LYS A 218 9.48 12.66 26.49
N ASP A 219 8.17 12.57 26.35
CA ASP A 219 7.20 12.65 27.45
C ASP A 219 5.90 11.92 27.10
N GLU A 220 5.90 10.61 27.35
CA GLU A 220 4.72 9.75 27.14
C GLU A 220 3.50 10.27 27.92
N LYS A 221 3.70 10.83 29.12
CA LYS A 221 2.59 11.32 29.96
C LYS A 221 1.94 12.55 29.36
N ALA A 222 2.72 13.49 28.82
CA ALA A 222 2.19 14.65 28.10
C ALA A 222 1.38 14.22 26.88
N LEU A 223 1.91 13.30 26.06
CA LEU A 223 1.16 12.76 24.92
C LEU A 223 -0.11 12.02 25.34
N ARG A 224 -0.04 11.24 26.43
CA ARG A 224 -1.20 10.54 27.00
C ARG A 224 -2.27 11.51 27.47
N ASN A 225 -1.88 12.66 28.02
CA ASN A 225 -2.82 13.70 28.44
C ASN A 225 -3.52 14.39 27.27
N ILE A 226 -2.82 14.60 26.14
CA ILE A 226 -3.44 15.10 24.89
C ILE A 226 -4.53 14.12 24.43
N LEU A 227 -4.27 12.81 24.52
CA LEU A 227 -5.22 11.75 24.20
C LEU A 227 -5.94 11.18 25.44
N ARG A 228 -6.24 12.00 26.46
CA ARG A 228 -6.83 11.54 27.74
C ARG A 228 -8.15 10.78 27.58
N ASN A 229 -8.93 11.12 26.55
CA ASN A 229 -10.21 10.47 26.26
C ASN A 229 -10.07 9.15 25.48
N ALA A 230 -8.85 8.73 25.14
CA ALA A 230 -8.62 7.46 24.47
C ALA A 230 -8.62 6.29 25.48
N PRO A 231 -9.52 5.30 25.31
CA PRO A 231 -9.46 4.05 26.09
C PRO A 231 -8.07 3.41 26.00
N GLN A 232 -7.66 2.66 27.03
CA GLN A 232 -6.32 2.07 27.08
C GLN A 232 -5.99 1.23 25.83
N LEU A 233 -6.94 0.41 25.36
CA LEU A 233 -6.76 -0.38 24.14
C LEU A 233 -6.55 0.48 22.89
N VAL A 234 -7.26 1.61 22.79
CA VAL A 234 -7.11 2.55 21.66
C VAL A 234 -5.75 3.21 21.69
N TRP A 235 -5.31 3.67 22.87
CA TRP A 235 -3.97 4.23 23.08
C TRP A 235 -2.87 3.25 22.69
N THR A 236 -2.91 2.03 23.22
CA THR A 236 -1.94 0.98 22.92
C THR A 236 -1.91 0.70 21.41
N THR A 237 -3.07 0.57 20.76
CA THR A 237 -3.13 0.36 19.29
C THR A 237 -2.46 1.49 18.50
N ILE A 238 -2.67 2.75 18.91
CA ILE A 238 -2.06 3.92 18.24
C ILE A 238 -0.53 3.86 18.39
N VAL A 239 -0.05 3.67 19.63
CA VAL A 239 1.38 3.67 19.96
C VAL A 239 2.08 2.50 19.29
N ASP A 240 1.53 1.29 19.36
CA ASP A 240 2.11 0.09 18.74
C ASP A 240 2.21 0.26 17.23
N HIS A 241 1.18 0.82 16.59
CA HIS A 241 1.23 1.11 15.16
C HIS A 241 2.28 2.15 14.81
N ALA A 242 2.42 3.22 15.61
CA ALA A 242 3.45 4.24 15.40
C ALA A 242 4.86 3.66 15.55
N LYS A 243 5.09 2.80 16.54
CA LYS A 243 6.38 2.14 16.81
C LYS A 243 6.83 1.15 15.74
N LYS A 244 5.94 0.73 14.83
CA LYS A 244 6.34 -0.03 13.63
C LYS A 244 7.13 0.80 12.63
N CYS A 245 7.06 2.14 12.72
CA CYS A 245 7.78 3.03 11.83
C CYS A 245 9.30 2.84 11.97
N ASP A 246 10.01 2.80 10.84
CA ASP A 246 11.47 2.79 10.82
C ASP A 246 12.01 4.22 11.08
N PRO A 247 12.77 4.46 12.16
CA PRO A 247 13.36 5.77 12.42
C PRO A 247 14.61 6.05 11.56
N GLY A 248 15.06 5.09 10.75
CA GLY A 248 16.26 5.18 9.94
C GLY A 248 17.54 4.90 10.72
N ARG A 249 18.70 5.13 10.07
CA ARG A 249 20.02 4.80 10.62
C ARG A 249 20.70 5.93 11.38
N ALA A 250 20.23 7.16 11.22
CA ALA A 250 20.84 8.33 11.84
C ALA A 250 20.65 8.29 13.36
N LEU A 251 21.76 8.52 14.08
CA LEU A 251 21.81 8.51 15.53
C LEU A 251 22.32 9.85 16.05
N TYR A 252 21.86 10.17 17.26
CA TYR A 252 22.27 11.32 18.05
C TYR A 252 22.92 10.79 19.32
N SER A 253 24.08 11.32 19.70
CA SER A 253 24.75 10.94 20.93
C SER A 253 24.69 12.01 22.01
N HIS A 254 24.63 11.58 23.27
CA HIS A 254 24.76 12.46 24.44
C HIS A 254 25.74 11.85 25.44
N PHE A 255 26.74 12.62 25.86
CA PHE A 255 27.78 12.15 26.76
C PHE A 255 27.57 12.67 28.19
N LEU A 256 27.32 11.76 29.11
CA LEU A 256 27.14 12.02 30.54
C LEU A 256 28.51 11.99 31.23
N LYS A 257 29.16 13.16 31.30
CA LYS A 257 30.54 13.30 31.81
C LYS A 257 30.75 12.76 33.22
N ASP A 258 29.76 12.91 34.08
CA ASP A 258 29.80 12.49 35.48
C ASP A 258 29.72 10.96 35.66
N LYS A 259 29.29 10.25 34.61
CA LYS A 259 29.10 8.79 34.62
C LYS A 259 29.98 8.04 33.63
N ASP A 260 30.67 8.76 32.74
CA ASP A 260 31.42 8.20 31.62
C ASP A 260 30.55 7.28 30.72
N ILE A 261 29.34 7.74 30.42
CA ILE A 261 28.36 7.00 29.60
C ILE A 261 27.99 7.84 28.38
N ARG A 262 27.97 7.21 27.20
CA ARG A 262 27.41 7.80 25.98
C ARG A 262 26.08 7.13 25.63
N LEU A 263 25.00 7.90 25.59
CA LEU A 263 23.70 7.44 25.13
C LEU A 263 23.54 7.68 23.63
N TYR A 264 22.84 6.78 22.94
CA TYR A 264 22.49 6.94 21.52
C TYR A 264 20.98 6.94 21.33
N PHE A 265 20.49 7.87 20.52
CA PHE A 265 19.08 8.09 20.23
C PHE A 265 18.84 8.01 18.73
N SER A 266 17.69 7.47 18.32
CA SER A 266 17.24 7.55 16.94
C SER A 266 16.72 8.95 16.60
N SER A 267 16.39 9.18 15.33
CA SER A 267 15.77 10.43 14.84
C SER A 267 14.48 10.84 15.56
N VAL A 268 13.76 9.89 16.15
CA VAL A 268 12.52 10.14 16.92
C VAL A 268 12.76 10.18 18.43
N GLY A 269 14.01 10.10 18.88
CA GLY A 269 14.37 10.15 20.30
C GLY A 269 14.28 8.81 21.01
N GLN A 270 14.05 7.70 20.31
CA GLN A 270 14.13 6.39 20.93
C GLN A 270 15.58 6.10 21.34
N ILE A 271 15.80 5.71 22.59
CA ILE A 271 17.11 5.20 23.03
C ILE A 271 17.38 3.87 22.31
N VAL A 272 18.45 3.80 21.53
CA VAL A 272 18.85 2.58 20.80
C VAL A 272 19.93 1.78 21.54
N GLY A 273 20.71 2.44 22.40
CA GLY A 273 21.75 1.82 23.20
C GLY A 273 22.63 2.83 23.91
N ALA A 274 23.67 2.33 24.58
CA ALA A 274 24.66 3.14 25.29
C ALA A 274 26.06 2.53 25.20
N THR A 275 27.09 3.35 25.22
CA THR A 275 28.47 2.92 25.44
C THR A 275 28.85 3.18 26.90
N ILE A 276 29.28 2.12 27.59
CA ILE A 276 29.72 2.13 28.99
C ILE A 276 31.10 1.45 29.03
N ALA A 277 32.11 2.07 29.64
CA ALA A 277 33.47 1.53 29.69
C ALA A 277 33.99 1.07 28.31
N ASN A 278 33.74 1.87 27.27
CA ASN A 278 34.08 1.60 25.86
C ASN A 278 33.41 0.38 25.21
N GLN A 279 32.38 -0.20 25.83
CA GLN A 279 31.58 -1.29 25.25
C GLN A 279 30.16 -0.81 24.92
N TYR A 280 29.70 -1.11 23.71
CA TYR A 280 28.33 -0.78 23.29
C TYR A 280 27.35 -1.85 23.77
N HIS A 281 26.26 -1.40 24.38
CA HIS A 281 25.13 -2.21 24.79
C HIS A 281 23.89 -1.72 24.07
N ALA A 282 23.24 -2.60 23.30
CA ALA A 282 21.95 -2.29 22.69
C ALA A 282 20.87 -2.14 23.76
N PHE A 283 19.84 -1.32 23.52
CA PHE A 283 18.79 -1.06 24.51
C PHE A 283 18.07 -2.32 25.01
N ASN A 284 17.96 -3.35 24.16
CA ASN A 284 17.35 -4.63 24.50
C ASN A 284 18.31 -5.61 25.21
N ASP A 285 19.57 -5.23 25.40
CA ASP A 285 20.52 -6.01 26.20
C ASP A 285 20.09 -5.99 27.69
N GLY A 286 20.30 -7.11 28.37
CA GLY A 286 19.77 -7.36 29.72
C GLY A 286 20.18 -6.31 30.75
N TYR A 287 21.32 -5.65 30.55
CA TYR A 287 21.84 -4.59 31.41
C TYR A 287 21.04 -3.28 31.32
N LEU A 288 20.71 -2.81 30.11
CA LEU A 288 19.98 -1.55 29.93
C LEU A 288 18.48 -1.72 30.18
N ALA A 289 17.94 -2.90 29.86
CA ALA A 289 16.54 -3.23 30.14
C ALA A 289 16.20 -3.19 31.65
N GLN A 290 17.14 -3.59 32.51
CA GLN A 290 16.97 -3.53 33.97
C GLN A 290 17.09 -2.11 34.55
N ASN A 291 17.71 -1.17 33.83
CA ASN A 291 17.96 0.21 34.28
C ASN A 291 17.09 1.24 33.56
N LYS A 292 15.93 0.83 33.01
CA LYS A 292 15.07 1.67 32.19
C LYS A 292 14.66 3.00 32.83
N SER A 293 14.32 3.01 34.12
CA SER A 293 13.91 4.22 34.86
C SER A 293 15.05 5.25 35.00
N LEU A 294 16.28 4.77 35.15
CA LEU A 294 17.47 5.59 35.28
C LEU A 294 17.83 6.22 33.93
N LEU A 295 17.70 5.45 32.84
CA LEU A 295 17.89 5.92 31.46
C LEU A 295 16.84 6.96 31.06
N GLU A 296 15.58 6.77 31.45
CA GLU A 296 14.51 7.76 31.26
C GLU A 296 14.79 9.07 32.02
N GLN A 297 15.49 9.00 33.16
CA GLN A 297 15.89 10.20 33.89
C GLN A 297 17.04 10.92 33.18
N TRP A 298 18.04 10.19 32.70
CA TRP A 298 19.19 10.76 31.98
C TRP A 298 18.85 11.27 30.58
N SER A 299 17.82 10.72 29.94
CA SER A 299 17.41 11.13 28.60
C SER A 299 16.71 12.49 28.57
N LYS A 300 16.15 12.96 29.69
CA LYS A 300 15.48 14.27 29.75
C LYS A 300 16.37 15.41 29.28
N ASP A 301 17.61 15.44 29.76
CA ASP A 301 18.61 16.45 29.39
C ASP A 301 19.11 16.21 27.95
N ALA A 302 19.22 14.95 27.54
CA ALA A 302 19.67 14.57 26.20
C ALA A 302 18.68 14.98 25.09
N TYR A 303 17.37 15.00 25.37
CA TYR A 303 16.36 15.43 24.40
C TYR A 303 16.46 16.90 24.01
N GLU A 304 17.06 17.75 24.84
CA GLU A 304 17.34 19.14 24.49
C GLU A 304 18.51 19.26 23.49
N CYS A 305 19.48 18.33 23.56
CA CYS A 305 20.64 18.27 22.67
C CYS A 305 20.34 17.69 21.27
N MET A 306 19.20 17.03 21.07
CA MET A 306 18.80 16.43 19.79
C MET A 306 18.46 17.44 18.68
N THR A 307 18.58 18.75 18.93
CA THR A 307 18.35 19.81 17.94
C THR A 307 19.51 19.99 16.95
N ASN A 308 20.62 19.27 17.15
CA ASN A 308 21.81 19.29 16.30
C ASN A 308 21.70 18.35 15.09
N GLN A 309 22.75 18.25 14.27
CA GLN A 309 22.86 17.21 13.24
C GLN A 309 23.20 15.84 13.85
N PRO A 310 22.83 14.72 13.21
CA PRO A 310 23.25 13.39 13.67
C PRO A 310 24.77 13.27 13.63
N ASP A 311 25.35 12.69 14.68
CA ASP A 311 26.79 12.53 14.89
C ASP A 311 27.24 11.06 14.76
N TYR A 312 26.29 10.13 14.75
CA TYR A 312 26.52 8.70 14.56
C TYR A 312 25.52 8.12 13.56
N GLU A 313 25.84 6.94 13.04
CA GLU A 313 24.90 6.10 12.32
C GLU A 313 24.96 4.65 12.83
N MET A 314 23.84 3.94 12.74
CA MET A 314 23.81 2.51 13.05
C MET A 314 24.36 1.72 11.87
N TYR A 315 25.47 1.00 12.08
CA TYR A 315 26.12 0.15 11.08
C TYR A 315 26.51 -1.19 11.71
N ASN A 316 26.09 -2.31 11.09
CA ASN A 316 26.31 -3.66 11.63
C ASN A 316 25.88 -3.83 13.11
N SER A 317 24.76 -3.21 13.50
CA SER A 317 24.22 -3.21 14.87
C SER A 317 25.07 -2.47 15.91
N GLU A 318 26.04 -1.67 15.48
CA GLU A 318 26.86 -0.82 16.34
C GLU A 318 26.82 0.65 15.89
N PRO A 319 26.94 1.62 16.81
CA PRO A 319 27.01 3.03 16.47
C PRO A 319 28.40 3.36 15.90
N ARG A 320 28.43 3.90 14.68
CA ARG A 320 29.63 4.39 14.00
C ARG A 320 29.60 5.92 13.93
N PRO A 321 30.67 6.64 14.32
CA PRO A 321 30.74 8.08 14.13
C PRO A 321 30.57 8.45 12.65
N ILE A 322 29.83 9.51 12.37
CA ILE A 322 29.77 10.06 11.01
C ILE A 322 31.02 10.93 10.81
N ASP A 323 31.87 10.58 9.84
CA ASP A 323 33.04 11.41 9.48
C ASP A 323 32.55 12.73 8.88
N CYS A 324 32.57 13.80 9.68
CA CYS A 324 32.20 15.15 9.22
C CYS A 324 33.24 15.81 8.29
N SER A 325 34.32 15.12 7.91
CA SER A 325 35.37 15.64 7.03
C SER A 325 34.90 15.84 5.58
N THR A 326 33.74 15.31 5.18
CA THR A 326 33.14 15.53 3.86
C THR A 326 32.18 16.73 3.77
N PHE A 327 31.92 17.43 4.89
CA PHE A 327 31.06 18.62 4.94
C PHE A 327 31.83 19.92 5.25
N GLN A 328 33.10 20.03 4.84
CA GLN A 328 33.77 21.33 4.72
C GLN A 328 33.35 22.06 3.44
N GLY A 329 32.13 22.60 3.49
CA GLY A 329 31.66 23.64 2.61
C GLY A 329 30.61 24.44 3.35
N PHE A 330 30.99 25.64 3.78
CA PHE A 330 30.15 26.67 4.42
C PHE A 330 29.85 26.48 5.92
N THR A 331 30.70 27.05 6.77
CA THR A 331 30.46 28.36 7.42
C THR A 331 31.43 28.52 8.59
N THR A 332 32.35 29.47 8.46
CA THR A 332 33.24 29.93 9.52
C THR A 332 32.49 30.82 10.52
N CYS A 333 32.58 30.51 11.80
CA CYS A 333 32.58 31.48 12.90
C CYS A 333 33.15 30.74 14.13
N GLY A 334 34.32 31.05 14.67
CA GLY A 334 34.72 32.35 15.19
C GLY A 334 35.10 32.13 16.65
N SER A 335 36.31 31.63 16.88
CA SER A 335 36.85 31.36 18.22
C SER A 335 37.03 32.66 19.01
N LYS A 336 36.44 32.72 20.22
CA LYS A 336 37.04 33.46 21.34
C LYS A 336 36.91 32.63 22.61
N SER A 337 38.01 31.95 22.96
CA SER A 337 38.24 31.52 24.33
C SER A 337 38.61 32.76 25.16
N THR A 338 38.13 32.80 26.39
CA THR A 338 38.70 33.66 27.43
C THR A 338 38.77 32.79 28.67
N GLU A 339 39.92 32.17 28.90
CA GLU A 339 40.27 31.60 30.20
C GLU A 339 41.25 32.53 30.93
N PRO A 340 41.11 32.68 32.26
CA PRO A 340 41.99 33.50 33.07
C PRO A 340 43.21 32.69 33.51
N THR A 341 44.41 33.21 33.26
CA THR A 341 45.66 32.64 33.82
C THR A 341 45.92 33.23 35.21
N GLY A 342 45.87 32.37 36.22
CA GLY A 342 46.31 32.66 37.58
C GLY A 342 47.80 32.36 37.78
N LYS A 343 48.51 33.39 38.28
CA LYS A 343 49.78 33.46 39.04
C LYS A 343 50.58 32.19 39.36
N LYS A 344 51.90 32.30 39.15
CA LYS A 344 53.06 32.26 40.12
C LYS A 344 54.34 32.25 39.24
N MET A 345 55.40 33.02 39.47
CA MET A 345 56.09 33.49 40.67
C MET A 345 56.51 34.95 40.51
#